data_AF-A0A7S4SCT6-F1
#
_entry.id   AF-A0A7S4SCT6-F1
#
_cell.length_a   1.000
_cell.length_b   1.000
_cell.length_c   1.000
_cell.angle_alpha   90.00
_cell.angle_beta   90.00
_cell.angle_gamma   90.00
#
_symmetry.space_group_name_H-M   'P 1'
#
loop_
_entity.id
_entity.type
_entity.pdbx_description
1 polymer ?
#
loop_
_entity_poly.entity_id
_entity_poly.type
_entity_poly.pdbx_seq_one_letter_code
_entity_poly.pdbx_strand_id
1 'polypeptide(L)'
;MPDPKLHSLLDLNPEIEEERRKFDGQAVIEEIRQKPYAARAKYTFESCRHICCPLQMAIMLGASINVVDFLLHVYPRSIEARDRYGSTLLHSACEFQASLEVVSLLLERFPGAATEKDFNNNTP
;
A
#
# COMPACT_ATOMS: atom_id res chain seq x y z
N MET A 1 -4.64 15.65 -6.76
CA MET A 1 -4.76 14.95 -8.05
C MET A 1 -3.82 13.77 -8.04
N PRO A 2 -4.23 12.59 -8.51
CA PRO A 2 -3.32 11.45 -8.65
C PRO A 2 -2.21 11.80 -9.65
N ASP A 3 -0.97 11.52 -9.27
CA ASP A 3 0.17 11.73 -10.15
C ASP A 3 0.24 10.61 -11.22
N PRO A 4 0.29 10.94 -12.52
CA PRO A 4 0.24 9.95 -13.59
C PRO A 4 1.47 9.04 -13.63
N LYS A 5 2.64 9.54 -13.22
CA LYS A 5 3.87 8.75 -13.23
C LYS A 5 3.87 7.77 -12.07
N LEU A 6 3.50 8.22 -10.87
CA LEU A 6 3.30 7.31 -9.74
C LEU A 6 2.18 6.30 -10.03
N HIS A 7 1.09 6.71 -10.68
CA HIS A 7 0.02 5.79 -11.09
C HIS A 7 0.58 4.68 -12.00
N SER A 8 1.35 5.02 -13.05
CA SER A 8 1.93 4.00 -13.93
C SER A 8 2.92 3.04 -13.24
N LEU A 9 3.63 3.49 -12.21
CA LEU A 9 4.55 2.65 -11.43
C LEU A 9 3.82 1.65 -10.52
N LEU A 10 2.60 1.99 -10.13
CA LEU A 10 1.79 1.24 -9.18
C LEU A 10 0.62 0.48 -9.83
N ASP A 11 0.25 0.78 -11.07
CA ASP A 11 -0.86 0.16 -11.80
C ASP A 11 -0.51 -1.23 -12.34
N LEU A 12 0.03 -2.05 -11.45
CA LEU A 12 0.37 -3.46 -11.66
C LEU A 12 -0.71 -4.32 -11.00
N ASN A 13 -0.90 -5.55 -11.49
CA ASN A 13 -1.85 -6.47 -10.87
C ASN A 13 -1.16 -7.24 -9.72
N PRO A 14 -1.56 -7.04 -8.45
CA PRO A 14 -0.93 -7.71 -7.32
C PRO A 14 -1.27 -9.21 -7.24
N GLU A 15 -2.30 -9.69 -7.94
CA GLU A 15 -2.64 -11.11 -8.01
C GLU A 15 -1.70 -11.92 -8.93
N ILE A 16 -0.94 -11.25 -9.80
CA ILE A 16 -0.04 -11.87 -10.77
C ILE A 16 1.41 -11.72 -10.30
N GLU A 17 2.10 -12.82 -10.05
CA GLU A 17 3.47 -12.80 -9.52
C GLU A 17 4.46 -12.10 -10.47
N GLU A 18 4.33 -12.30 -11.77
CA GLU A 18 5.16 -11.63 -12.78
C GLU A 18 4.99 -10.11 -12.78
N GLU A 19 3.79 -9.62 -12.49
CA GLU A 19 3.52 -8.18 -12.37
C GLU A 19 4.13 -7.64 -11.08
N ARG A 20 3.99 -8.35 -9.95
CA ARG A 20 4.67 -8.00 -8.69
C ARG A 20 6.19 -7.87 -8.85
N ARG A 21 6.81 -8.74 -9.66
CA ARG A 21 8.26 -8.66 -9.94
C ARG A 21 8.68 -7.42 -10.73
N LYS A 22 7.76 -6.75 -11.42
CA LYS A 22 8.01 -5.48 -12.11
C LYS A 22 7.98 -4.28 -11.17
N PHE A 23 7.49 -4.45 -9.94
CA PHE A 23 7.37 -3.37 -8.98
C PHE A 23 8.74 -2.79 -8.63
N ASP A 24 8.92 -1.50 -8.91
CA ASP A 24 10.13 -0.75 -8.59
C ASP A 24 9.86 0.20 -7.42
N GLY A 25 10.18 -0.26 -6.21
CA GLY A 25 10.06 0.53 -4.99
C GLY A 25 10.98 1.76 -4.95
N GLN A 26 12.12 1.73 -5.65
CA GLN A 26 13.06 2.84 -5.68
C GLN A 26 12.51 3.98 -6.54
N ALA A 27 11.96 3.67 -7.71
CA ALA A 27 11.27 4.64 -8.57
C ALA A 27 10.08 5.29 -7.84
N VAL A 28 9.33 4.52 -7.04
CA VAL A 28 8.24 5.04 -6.19
C VAL A 28 8.77 6.05 -5.18
N ILE A 29 9.86 5.73 -4.46
CA ILE A 29 10.48 6.66 -3.49
C ILE A 29 10.91 7.95 -4.20
N GLU A 30 11.56 7.85 -5.36
CA GLU A 30 12.05 9.01 -6.12
C GLU A 30 10.90 9.91 -6.58
N GLU A 31 9.80 9.34 -7.08
CA GLU A 31 8.65 10.12 -7.50
C GLU A 31 7.97 10.81 -6.31
N ILE A 32 7.82 10.11 -5.17
CA ILE A 32 7.25 10.70 -3.95
C ILE A 32 8.16 11.79 -3.37
N ARG A 33 9.49 11.65 -3.46
CA ARG A 33 10.42 12.73 -3.06
C ARG A 33 10.21 13.99 -3.88
N GLN A 34 9.99 13.86 -5.18
CA GLN A 34 9.70 14.99 -6.05
C GLN A 34 8.30 15.57 -5.78
N LYS A 35 7.33 14.71 -5.46
CA LYS A 35 5.92 15.09 -5.27
C LYS A 35 5.29 14.43 -4.04
N PRO A 36 5.57 14.95 -2.82
CA PRO A 36 5.08 14.36 -1.58
C PRO A 36 3.55 14.30 -1.48
N TYR A 37 2.84 15.23 -2.14
CA TYR A 37 1.39 15.26 -2.15
C TYR A 37 0.75 14.03 -2.82
N ALA A 38 1.49 13.33 -3.69
CA ALA A 38 0.99 12.15 -4.40
C ALA A 38 0.70 10.98 -3.44
N ALA A 39 1.46 10.86 -2.34
CA ALA A 39 1.23 9.84 -1.31
C ALA A 39 -0.16 9.92 -0.65
N ARG A 40 -0.81 11.08 -0.71
CA ARG A 40 -2.12 11.34 -0.09
C ARG A 40 -3.31 11.03 -0.99
N ALA A 41 -3.07 10.88 -2.30
CA ALA A 41 -4.14 10.68 -3.25
C ALA A 41 -4.69 9.24 -3.17
N LYS A 42 -5.98 9.07 -3.47
CA LYS A 42 -6.53 7.76 -3.81
C LYS A 42 -6.35 7.56 -5.31
N TYR A 43 -5.94 6.37 -5.68
CA TYR A 43 -5.75 5.98 -7.07
C TYR A 43 -6.78 4.93 -7.43
N THR A 44 -7.25 4.99 -8.68
CA THR A 44 -8.02 3.91 -9.28
C THR A 44 -7.06 3.13 -10.14
N PHE A 45 -6.74 1.91 -9.73
CA PHE A 45 -5.84 1.03 -10.48
C PHE A 45 -6.69 0.19 -11.43
N GLU A 46 -6.47 0.37 -12.73
CA GLU A 46 -7.27 -0.30 -13.76
C GLU A 46 -6.96 -1.80 -13.78
N SER A 47 -5.69 -2.15 -13.51
CA SER A 47 -5.15 -3.51 -13.52
C SER A 47 -5.84 -4.46 -12.53
N CYS A 48 -6.37 -3.94 -11.42
CA CYS A 48 -6.99 -4.76 -10.36
C CYS A 48 -8.35 -4.21 -9.88
N ARG A 49 -8.83 -3.09 -10.44
CA ARG A 49 -10.08 -2.41 -10.05
C ARG A 49 -10.15 -2.06 -8.56
N HIS A 50 -9.01 -1.92 -7.90
CA HIS A 50 -8.93 -1.43 -6.53
C HIS A 50 -8.85 0.10 -6.50
N ILE A 51 -9.56 0.69 -5.54
CA ILE A 51 -9.42 2.10 -5.18
C ILE A 51 -8.76 2.14 -3.81
N CYS A 52 -7.46 2.44 -3.78
CA CYS A 52 -6.66 2.47 -2.56
C CYS A 52 -5.59 3.57 -2.63
N CYS A 53 -4.87 3.78 -1.52
CA CYS A 53 -3.75 4.72 -1.47
C CYS A 53 -2.47 4.06 -2.02
N PRO A 54 -1.45 4.84 -2.42
CA PRO A 54 -0.18 4.33 -2.90
C PRO A 54 0.51 3.35 -1.95
N LEU A 55 0.42 3.61 -0.65
CA LEU A 55 1.02 2.75 0.37
C LEU A 55 0.37 1.35 0.38
N GLN A 56 -0.96 1.28 0.35
CA GLN A 56 -1.67 0.00 0.28
C GLN A 56 -1.26 -0.78 -0.96
N MET A 57 -1.24 -0.12 -2.12
CA MET A 57 -0.85 -0.77 -3.38
C MET A 57 0.61 -1.25 -3.33
N ALA A 58 1.53 -0.44 -2.81
CA ALA A 58 2.92 -0.85 -2.64
C ALA A 58 3.03 -2.11 -1.75
N ILE A 59 2.27 -2.19 -0.65
CA ILE A 59 2.22 -3.38 0.21
C ILE A 59 1.71 -4.60 -0.57
N MET A 60 0.60 -4.46 -1.31
CA MET A 60 0.03 -5.53 -2.14
C MET A 60 1.02 -6.04 -3.20
N LEU A 61 1.84 -5.13 -3.76
CA LEU A 61 2.86 -5.48 -4.74
C LEU A 61 4.11 -6.14 -4.12
N GLY A 62 4.22 -6.16 -2.79
CA GLY A 62 5.36 -6.74 -2.07
C GLY A 62 6.49 -5.75 -1.79
N ALA A 63 6.15 -4.48 -1.52
CA ALA A 63 7.13 -3.47 -1.17
C ALA A 63 7.98 -3.86 0.06
N SER A 64 9.25 -3.49 0.01
CA SER A 64 10.16 -3.67 1.14
C SER A 64 9.83 -2.72 2.29
N ILE A 65 10.29 -3.06 3.49
CA ILE A 65 10.14 -2.20 4.68
C ILE A 65 10.64 -0.77 4.44
N ASN A 66 11.71 -0.58 3.67
CA ASN A 66 12.26 0.75 3.37
C ASN A 66 11.26 1.63 2.59
N VAL A 67 10.53 1.04 1.65
CA VAL A 67 9.52 1.76 0.86
C VAL A 67 8.30 2.07 1.72
N VAL A 68 7.85 1.10 2.51
CA VAL A 68 6.70 1.24 3.43
C VAL A 68 6.98 2.31 4.48
N ASP A 69 8.13 2.26 5.15
CA ASP A 69 8.53 3.24 6.16
C ASP A 69 8.70 4.64 5.55
N PHE A 70 9.28 4.74 4.34
CA PHE A 70 9.40 6.02 3.64
C PHE A 70 8.03 6.64 3.33
N LEU A 71 7.10 5.85 2.78
CA LEU A 71 5.75 6.31 2.46
C LEU A 71 4.96 6.71 3.73
N LEU A 72 5.11 5.95 4.82
CA LEU A 72 4.56 6.30 6.12
C LEU A 72 5.21 7.57 6.69
N HIS A 73 6.50 7.78 6.50
CA HIS A 73 7.17 9.01 6.94
C HIS A 73 6.65 10.24 6.19
N VAL A 74 6.46 10.13 4.87
CA VAL A 74 5.93 11.22 4.04
C VAL A 74 4.46 11.51 4.36
N TYR A 75 3.67 10.45 4.62
CA TYR A 75 2.27 10.61 4.98
C TYR A 75 1.82 9.67 6.10
N PRO A 76 2.07 10.03 7.38
CA PRO A 76 1.81 9.14 8.52
C PRO A 76 0.35 8.73 8.68
N ARG A 77 -0.58 9.60 8.28
CA ARG A 77 -2.04 9.31 8.35
C ARG A 77 -2.47 8.20 7.40
N SER A 78 -1.61 7.76 6.47
CA SER A 78 -1.91 6.60 5.62
C SER A 78 -1.95 5.29 6.40
N ILE A 79 -1.42 5.22 7.63
CA ILE A 79 -1.50 4.00 8.45
C ILE A 79 -2.94 3.55 8.73
N GLU A 80 -3.88 4.50 8.78
CA GLU A 80 -5.31 4.27 8.97
C GLU A 80 -6.07 4.09 7.66
N ALA A 81 -5.36 3.97 6.53
CA ALA A 81 -6.00 3.82 5.22
C ALA A 81 -6.85 2.55 5.18
N ARG A 82 -7.99 2.68 4.51
CA ARG A 82 -8.90 1.58 4.17
C ARG A 82 -9.20 1.63 2.69
N ASP A 83 -9.26 0.47 2.06
CA ASP A 83 -9.71 0.33 0.70
C ASP A 83 -11.25 0.35 0.60
N ARG A 84 -11.79 0.04 -0.59
CA ARG A 84 -13.25 0.00 -0.81
C ARG A 84 -13.99 -1.13 -0.10
N TYR A 85 -13.27 -2.14 0.40
CA TYR A 85 -13.81 -3.26 1.16
C TYR A 85 -13.66 -3.05 2.68
N GLY A 86 -13.13 -1.90 3.10
CA GLY A 86 -12.84 -1.61 4.50
C GLY A 86 -11.53 -2.25 4.98
N SER A 87 -10.77 -2.91 4.10
CA SER A 87 -9.53 -3.59 4.43
C SER A 87 -8.44 -2.58 4.78
N THR A 88 -7.80 -2.78 5.92
CA THR A 88 -6.65 -1.97 6.38
C THR A 88 -5.36 -2.37 5.67
N LEU A 89 -4.28 -1.61 5.89
CA LEU A 89 -2.93 -2.01 5.42
C LEU A 89 -2.53 -3.41 5.89
N LEU A 90 -2.93 -3.79 7.11
CA LEU A 90 -2.58 -5.08 7.68
C LEU A 90 -3.33 -6.23 6.99
N HIS A 91 -4.59 -6.04 6.60
CA HIS A 91 -5.34 -7.05 5.82
C HIS A 91 -4.60 -7.38 4.53
N SER A 92 -4.21 -6.37 3.75
CA SER A 92 -3.47 -6.65 2.51
C SER A 92 -2.05 -7.13 2.75
N ALA A 93 -1.38 -6.71 3.84
CA ALA A 93 -0.08 -7.27 4.18
C ALA A 93 -0.17 -8.79 4.43
N CYS A 94 -1.19 -9.25 5.13
CA CYS A 94 -1.45 -10.68 5.35
C CYS A 94 -1.86 -11.39 4.05
N GLU A 95 -2.82 -10.83 3.31
CA GLU A 95 -3.36 -11.40 2.07
C GLU A 95 -2.28 -11.60 1.00
N PHE A 96 -1.39 -10.61 0.81
CA PHE A 96 -0.35 -10.63 -0.22
C PHE A 96 1.02 -11.10 0.29
N GLN A 97 1.06 -11.67 1.51
CA GLN A 97 2.27 -12.26 2.10
C GLN A 97 3.44 -11.27 2.17
N ALA A 98 3.17 -10.04 2.65
CA ALA A 98 4.22 -9.06 2.92
C ALA A 98 5.23 -9.61 3.94
N SER A 99 6.44 -9.04 3.94
CA SER A 99 7.49 -9.52 4.85
C SER A 99 7.10 -9.31 6.32
N LEU A 100 7.64 -10.16 7.20
CA LEU A 100 7.40 -10.04 8.63
C LEU A 100 7.83 -8.66 9.17
N GLU A 101 8.85 -8.05 8.59
CA GLU A 101 9.26 -6.71 9.00
C GLU A 101 8.20 -5.66 8.65
N VAL A 102 7.55 -5.75 7.49
CA VAL A 102 6.43 -4.88 7.11
C VAL A 102 5.25 -5.09 8.05
N VAL A 103 4.86 -6.34 8.32
CA VAL A 103 3.77 -6.66 9.25
C VAL A 103 4.05 -6.11 10.65
N SER A 104 5.27 -6.29 11.14
CA SER A 104 5.70 -5.79 12.45
C SER A 104 5.65 -4.26 12.50
N LEU A 105 6.17 -3.57 11.47
CA LEU A 105 6.10 -2.12 11.37
C LEU A 105 4.65 -1.62 11.40
N LEU A 106 3.74 -2.26 10.66
CA LEU A 106 2.33 -1.85 10.64
C LEU A 106 1.67 -2.02 12.02
N LEU A 107 1.95 -3.13 12.71
CA LEU A 107 1.44 -3.38 14.07
C LEU A 107 2.03 -2.42 15.10
N GLU A 108 3.31 -2.07 15.00
CA GLU A 108 3.94 -1.08 15.87
C GLU A 108 3.30 0.30 15.71
N ARG A 109 2.98 0.69 14.48
CA ARG A 109 2.39 2.01 14.17
C ARG A 109 0.89 2.06 14.44
N PHE A 110 0.18 0.95 14.26
CA PHE A 110 -1.25 0.86 14.52
C PHE A 110 -1.64 -0.51 15.11
N PRO A 111 -1.45 -0.69 16.44
CA PRO A 111 -1.70 -1.98 17.11
C PRO A 111 -3.15 -2.47 17.00
N GLY A 112 -4.11 -1.54 16.93
CA GLY A 112 -5.54 -1.85 16.81
C GLY A 112 -5.89 -2.55 15.48
N ALA A 113 -5.05 -2.42 14.45
CA ALA A 113 -5.29 -2.97 13.12
C ALA A 113 -5.54 -4.49 13.15
N ALA A 114 -4.93 -5.24 14.07
CA ALA A 114 -5.09 -6.68 14.21
C ALA A 114 -6.51 -7.14 14.55
N THR A 115 -7.32 -6.23 15.08
CA THR A 115 -8.71 -6.51 15.50
C THR A 115 -9.75 -5.76 14.66
N GLU A 116 -9.29 -4.92 13.74
CA GLU A 116 -10.16 -4.24 12.78
C GLU A 116 -10.79 -5.27 11.86
N LYS A 117 -12.06 -5.05 11.53
CA LYS A 117 -12.77 -5.89 10.59
C LYS A 117 -12.97 -5.17 9.28
N ASP A 118 -12.75 -5.87 8.17
CA ASP A 118 -13.23 -5.46 6.86
C ASP A 118 -14.79 -5.51 6.79
N PHE A 119 -15.37 -5.15 5.65
CA PHE A 119 -16.83 -5.21 5.45
C PHE A 119 -17.39 -6.64 5.39
N ASN A 120 -16.53 -7.65 5.27
CA ASN A 120 -16.90 -9.07 5.32
C ASN A 120 -16.78 -9.65 6.73
N ASN A 121 -16.47 -8.83 7.74
CA ASN A 121 -16.21 -9.22 9.14
C ASN A 121 -14.93 -10.06 9.35
N ASN A 122 -14.01 -10.06 8.39
CA ASN A 122 -12.70 -10.69 8.54
C ASN A 122 -11.75 -9.75 9.29
N THR A 123 -10.93 -10.31 10.17
CA THR A 123 -9.71 -9.64 10.66
C THR A 123 -8.55 -9.91 9.70
N PRO A 124 -7.42 -9.18 9.80
CA PRO A 124 -6.24 -9.42 8.98
C PRO A 124 -5.70 -10.85 9.06
#